data_AF-A0A5K0WTV4-F1
#
_entry.id   AF-A0A5K0WTV4-F1
#
_cell.length_a   1.000
_cell.length_b   1.000
_cell.length_c   1.000
_cell.angle_alpha   90.00
_cell.angle_beta   90.00
_cell.angle_gamma   90.00
#
_symmetry.space_group_name_H-M   'P 1'
#
loop_
_entity.id
_entity.type
_entity.pdbx_description
1 polymer ?
#
loop_
_entity_poly.entity_id
_entity_poly.type
_entity_poly.pdbx_seq_one_letter_code
_entity_poly.pdbx_strand_id
1 'polypeptide(L)' 'EWWNADPEAVIAQALQTGAGPNVSVSYTINGHPGLLYNCSAK' A
#
# COMPACT_ATOMS: atom_id res chain seq x y z
N GLU A 1 2.43 5.87 0.91
CA GLU A 1 2.20 4.54 0.32
C GLU A 1 0.75 4.15 0.54
N TRP A 2 0.20 3.24 -0.28
CA TRP A 2 -1.19 2.79 -0.24
C TRP A 2 -1.27 1.29 -0.50
N TRP A 3 -2.09 0.59 0.28
CA TRP A 3 -2.42 -0.82 0.10
C TRP A 3 -3.93 -0.95 -0.11
N ASN A 4 -4.35 -1.87 -0.96
CA ASN A 4 -5.77 -2.24 -1.08
C ASN A 4 -6.23 -3.12 0.09
N ALA A 5 -5.28 -3.72 0.82
CA ALA A 5 -5.53 -4.46 2.05
C ALA A 5 -5.46 -3.52 3.26
N ASP A 6 -6.10 -3.93 4.36
CA ASP A 6 -5.96 -3.27 5.67
C ASP A 6 -4.47 -3.26 6.08
N PRO A 7 -3.89 -2.08 6.38
CA PRO A 7 -2.51 -1.97 6.85
C PRO A 7 -2.19 -2.88 8.05
N GLU A 8 -3.13 -3.07 8.98
CA GLU A 8 -2.92 -3.95 10.15
C GLU A 8 -2.79 -5.42 9.72
N ALA A 9 -3.52 -5.84 8.69
CA ALA A 9 -3.37 -7.19 8.13
C ALA A 9 -2.01 -7.38 7.44
N VAL A 10 -1.51 -6.35 6.75
CA VAL A 10 -0.18 -6.35 6.12
C VAL A 10 0.91 -6.49 7.18
N ILE A 11 0.79 -5.76 8.30
CA ILE A 11 1.72 -5.85 9.43
C ILE A 11 1.64 -7.22 10.10
N ALA A 12 0.43 -7.73 10.37
CA ALA A 12 0.24 -9.02 11.00
C ALA A 12 0.88 -10.16 10.19
N GLN A 13 0.76 -10.13 8.87
CA GLN A 13 1.41 -11.11 7.99
C GLN A 13 2.95 -11.03 8.06
N ALA A 14 3.51 -9.83 8.03
CA ALA A 14 4.96 -9.64 8.17
C ALA A 14 5.47 -10.19 9.51
N LEU A 15 4.78 -9.88 10.62
CA LEU A 15 5.11 -10.38 11.94
C LEU A 15 4.99 -11.91 12.04
N GLN A 16 3.96 -12.49 11.43
CA GLN A 16 3.72 -13.94 11.47
C GLN A 16 4.78 -14.72 10.67
N THR A 17 5.23 -14.17 9.55
CA THR A 17 6.18 -14.85 8.63
C THR A 17 7.64 -14.52 8.92
N GLY A 18 7.91 -13.43 9.64
CA GLY A 18 9.25 -12.89 9.83
C GLY A 18 9.84 -12.24 8.56
N ALA A 19 9.08 -12.18 7.47
CA ALA A 19 9.45 -11.50 6.24
C ALA A 19 9.00 -10.02 6.28
N GLY A 20 9.52 -9.22 5.35
CA GLY A 20 9.06 -7.84 5.19
C GLY A 20 7.57 -7.76 4.75
N PRO A 21 6.92 -6.60 4.97
CA PRO A 21 5.57 -6.33 4.45
C PRO A 21 5.47 -6.49 2.93
N ASN A 22 4.29 -6.90 2.45
CA ASN A 22 4.03 -6.89 1.01
C ASN A 22 4.12 -5.47 0.43
N VAL A 23 4.64 -5.36 -0.80
CA VAL A 23 4.82 -4.08 -1.49
C VAL A 23 3.49 -3.37 -1.70
N SER A 24 3.49 -2.05 -1.48
CA SER A 24 2.32 -1.18 -1.67
C SER A 24 1.92 -1.09 -3.14
N VAL A 25 0.63 -0.85 -3.41
CA VAL A 25 0.14 -0.72 -4.80
C VAL A 25 0.36 0.68 -5.37
N SER A 26 0.61 1.68 -4.50
CA SER A 26 1.04 3.00 -4.95
C SER A 26 1.79 3.80 -3.90
N TYR A 27 2.74 4.61 -4.36
CA TYR A 27 3.27 5.73 -3.59
C TYR A 27 2.31 6.91 -3.66
N THR A 28 2.22 7.66 -2.56
CA THR A 28 1.26 8.75 -2.41
C THR A 28 1.97 10.02 -1.99
N ILE A 29 1.53 11.16 -2.52
CA ILE A 29 1.92 12.50 -2.05
C ILE A 29 0.66 13.12 -1.43
N ASN A 30 0.71 13.46 -0.13
CA ASN A 30 -0.42 13.98 0.63
C ASN A 30 -1.70 13.12 0.52
N GLY A 31 -1.57 11.79 0.52
CA GLY A 31 -2.69 10.84 0.42
C GLY A 31 -3.17 10.56 -1.01
N HIS A 32 -2.57 11.17 -2.03
CA HIS A 32 -2.95 10.95 -3.43
C HIS A 32 -1.88 10.17 -4.20
N PRO A 33 -2.23 9.05 -4.89
CA PRO A 33 -1.29 8.27 -5.69
C PRO A 33 -0.65 9.05 -6.86
N GLY A 34 -1.41 9.99 -7.44
CA GLY A 34 -1.02 10.73 -8.63
C GLY A 34 -1.43 10.03 -9.94
N LEU A 35 -1.22 10.71 -11.06
CA LEU A 35 -1.84 10.38 -12.35
C LEU A 35 -1.37 9.06 -12.99
N LEU A 36 -0.23 8.51 -12.55
CA LEU A 36 0.34 7.28 -13.12
C LEU A 36 -0.30 6.00 -12.56
N TYR A 37 -1.12 6.11 -11.51
CA TYR A 37 -1.87 4.99 -10.98
C TYR A 37 -3.30 5.01 -11.53
N ASN A 38 -3.81 3.82 -11.88
CA ASN A 38 -5.15 3.68 -12.44
C ASN A 38 -6.21 4.33 -11.53
N CYS A 39 -7.24 4.91 -12.16
CA CYS A 39 -8.36 5.59 -11.49
C CYS A 39 -7.99 6.79 -10.60
N SER A 40 -6.74 7.24 -10.64
CA SER A 40 -6.26 8.41 -9.87
C SER A 40 -6.21 9.70 -10.69
N ALA A 41 -6.48 9.62 -12.01
CA ALA A 41 -6.70 10.77 -12.87
C ALA A 41 -8.15 11.27 -12.74
N LYS A 42 -8.33 12.59 -12.81
CA LYS A 42 -9.62 13.28 -12.65
C LYS A 42 -10.50 13.16 -13.90
#